data_AF-A0A0B5KS35-F1
#
_entry.id   AF-A0A0B5KS35-F1
#
_cell.length_a   1.000
_cell.length_b   1.000
_cell.length_c   1.000
_cell.angle_alpha   90.00
_cell.angle_beta   90.00
_cell.angle_gamma   90.00
#
_symmetry.space_group_name_H-M   'P 1'
#
loop_
_entity.id
_entity.type
_entity.pdbx_description
1 polymer ?
#
loop_
_entity_poly.entity_id
_entity_poly.type
_entity_poly.pdbx_seq_one_letter_code
_entity_poly.pdbx_strand_id
1 'polypeptide(L)'
;MLDFKKILEKIAEKYDCKIWISEKIGRRWSFYKDLKAGREKFLPAQLLVENGRFGVFAEDFPEDRKDEVIPLLKKILEELE
;
A
#
# COMPACT_ATOMS: atom_id res chain seq x y z
N MET A 1 -4.98 -16.28 -8.96
CA MET A 1 -4.46 -14.90 -9.06
C MET A 1 -5.12 -14.08 -7.97
N LEU A 2 -4.37 -13.57 -7.01
CA LEU A 2 -4.88 -12.60 -6.06
C LEU A 2 -5.17 -11.30 -6.80
N ASP A 3 -6.36 -10.76 -6.60
CA ASP A 3 -6.72 -9.44 -7.12
C ASP A 3 -6.23 -8.40 -6.13
N PHE A 4 -4.98 -7.95 -6.30
CA PHE A 4 -4.32 -7.02 -5.38
C PHE A 4 -5.12 -5.74 -5.19
N LYS A 5 -5.78 -5.26 -6.24
CA LYS A 5 -6.63 -4.06 -6.16
C LYS A 5 -7.79 -4.28 -5.19
N LYS A 6 -8.47 -5.43 -5.25
CA LYS A 6 -9.53 -5.77 -4.28
C LYS A 6 -9.02 -5.87 -2.84
N ILE A 7 -7.78 -6.31 -2.63
CA ILE A 7 -7.20 -6.36 -1.28
C ILE A 7 -6.99 -4.94 -0.76
N LEU A 8 -6.40 -4.07 -1.57
CA LEU A 8 -6.21 -2.66 -1.23
C LEU A 8 -7.56 -1.97 -0.99
N GLU A 9 -8.59 -2.25 -1.78
CA GLU A 9 -9.95 -1.75 -1.59
C GLU A 9 -10.54 -2.14 -0.23
N LYS A 10 -10.39 -3.41 0.17
CA LYS A 10 -10.84 -3.88 1.48
C LYS A 10 -10.09 -3.22 2.63
N ILE A 11 -8.78 -3.01 2.49
CA ILE A 11 -7.98 -2.31 3.50
C ILE A 11 -8.42 -0.85 3.60
N ALA A 12 -8.55 -0.17 2.46
CA ALA A 12 -8.99 1.22 2.40
C ALA A 12 -10.38 1.43 3.01
N GLU A 13 -11.32 0.52 2.73
CA GLU A 13 -12.67 0.57 3.30
C GLU A 13 -12.66 0.30 4.81
N LYS A 14 -11.94 -0.74 5.27
CA LYS A 14 -11.88 -1.11 6.69
C LYS A 14 -11.32 0.01 7.57
N TYR A 15 -10.32 0.74 7.08
CA TYR A 15 -9.60 1.74 7.87
C TYR A 15 -9.86 3.19 7.43
N ASP A 16 -10.78 3.41 6.48
CA ASP A 16 -11.07 4.71 5.87
C ASP A 16 -9.80 5.49 5.44
N CYS A 17 -8.88 4.78 4.79
CA CYS A 17 -7.55 5.30 4.45
C CYS A 17 -7.34 5.37 2.93
N LYS A 18 -6.38 6.18 2.49
CA LYS A 18 -5.79 6.05 1.14
C LYS A 18 -4.70 4.99 1.20
N ILE A 19 -4.60 4.10 0.21
CA ILE A 19 -3.48 3.13 0.14
C ILE A 19 -3.07 2.89 -1.32
N TRP A 20 -1.78 2.72 -1.58
CA TRP A 20 -1.25 2.46 -2.91
C TRP A 20 0.11 1.77 -2.89
N ILE A 21 0.49 1.19 -4.04
CA ILE A 21 1.79 0.59 -4.27
C ILE A 21 2.62 1.52 -5.17
N SER A 22 3.89 1.68 -4.82
CA SER A 22 4.88 2.40 -5.63
C SER A 22 6.08 1.50 -5.93
N GLU A 23 6.71 1.71 -7.09
CA GLU A 23 7.99 1.09 -7.47
C GLU A 23 9.13 2.06 -7.17
N LYS A 24 10.24 1.52 -6.68
CA LYS A 24 11.48 2.22 -6.38
C LYS A 24 12.30 2.35 -7.66
N ILE A 25 12.48 3.58 -8.13
CA ILE A 25 13.31 3.90 -9.29
C ILE A 25 14.50 4.73 -8.79
N GLY A 26 15.63 4.05 -8.59
CA GLY A 26 16.79 4.64 -7.93
C GLY A 26 16.49 5.02 -6.48
N ARG A 27 16.45 6.33 -6.20
CA ARG A 27 16.10 6.88 -4.86
C ARG A 27 14.66 7.41 -4.77
N ARG A 28 13.88 7.30 -5.84
CA ARG A 28 12.52 7.87 -5.93
C ARG A 28 11.48 6.77 -5.92
N TRP A 29 10.30 7.10 -5.42
CA TRP A 29 9.11 6.28 -5.54
C TRP A 29 8.25 6.78 -6.69
N SER A 30 7.82 5.86 -7.53
CA SER A 30 6.90 6.12 -8.64
C SER A 30 5.65 5.29 -8.44
N PHE A 31 4.47 5.89 -8.62
CA PHE A 31 3.21 5.17 -8.48
C PHE A 31 3.16 3.97 -9.45
N TYR A 32 2.77 2.80 -8.93
CA TYR A 32 2.78 1.56 -9.70
C TYR A 32 1.39 1.20 -10.25
N LYS A 33 1.25 1.38 -11.57
CA LYS A 33 0.06 0.99 -12.35
C LYS A 33 -1.23 1.61 -11.81
N ASP A 34 -2.25 0.81 -11.48
CA ASP A 34 -3.50 1.25 -10.84
C ASP A 34 -3.71 0.56 -9.48
N LEU A 35 -2.61 0.17 -8.83
CA LEU A 35 -2.66 -0.48 -7.51
C LEU A 35 -2.80 0.58 -6.42
N LYS A 36 -3.99 1.19 -6.38
CA LYS A 36 -4.42 2.14 -5.35
C LYS A 36 -5.88 1.90 -4.98
N ALA A 37 -6.21 2.26 -3.76
CA ALA A 37 -7.57 2.27 -3.25
C ALA A 37 -7.77 3.43 -2.25
N GLY A 38 -9.02 3.68 -1.88
CA GLY A 38 -9.38 4.77 -0.98
C GLY A 38 -9.40 6.14 -1.65
N ARG A 39 -10.02 7.10 -0.96
CA ARG A 39 -10.10 8.50 -1.37
C ARG A 39 -8.86 9.25 -0.92
N GLU A 40 -8.48 10.28 -1.67
CA GLU A 40 -7.41 11.19 -1.27
C GLU A 40 -7.81 11.90 0.04
N LYS A 41 -6.89 11.94 1.01
CA LYS A 41 -7.11 12.59 2.31
C LYS A 41 -6.25 13.85 2.45
N PHE A 42 -5.30 14.10 1.53
CA PHE A 42 -4.36 15.22 1.58
C PHE A 42 -3.53 15.25 2.87
N LEU A 43 -3.29 14.07 3.44
CA LEU A 43 -2.44 13.88 4.61
C LEU A 43 -1.06 13.36 4.17
N PRO A 44 -0.01 13.54 4.98
CA PRO A 44 1.29 12.99 4.66
C PRO A 44 1.23 11.48 4.45
N ALA A 45 1.78 11.02 3.33
CA ALA A 45 1.92 9.61 3.04
C ALA A 45 2.88 8.94 4.04
N GLN A 46 2.51 7.78 4.55
CA GLN A 46 3.36 6.90 5.35
C GLN A 46 3.69 5.62 4.60
N LEU A 47 4.93 5.15 4.72
CA LEU A 47 5.34 3.84 4.23
C LEU A 47 4.91 2.77 5.24
N LEU A 48 4.07 1.83 4.83
CA LEU A 48 3.63 0.72 5.67
C LEU A 48 4.61 -0.45 5.62
N VAL A 49 5.08 -0.79 4.41
CA VAL A 49 6.06 -1.85 4.18
C VAL A 49 6.74 -1.65 2.81
N GLU A 50 8.02 -1.99 2.68
CA GLU A 50 8.72 -2.10 1.40
C GLU A 50 9.41 -3.47 1.26
N ASN A 51 9.62 -3.89 0.02
CA ASN A 51 10.71 -4.78 -0.37
C ASN A 51 11.72 -3.96 -1.19
N GLY A 52 12.82 -4.57 -1.64
CA GLY A 52 13.88 -3.85 -2.35
C GLY A 52 13.42 -3.04 -3.58
N ARG A 53 12.27 -3.40 -4.17
CA ARG A 53 11.75 -2.83 -5.41
C ARG A 53 10.42 -2.09 -5.26
N PHE A 54 9.55 -2.45 -4.33
CA PHE A 54 8.21 -1.92 -4.18
C PHE A 54 7.92 -1.48 -2.74
N GLY A 55 7.02 -0.52 -2.58
CA GLY A 55 6.57 -0.02 -1.29
C GLY A 55 5.07 0.20 -1.27
N VAL A 56 4.43 -0.14 -0.14
CA VAL A 56 3.02 0.17 0.12
C VAL A 56 2.93 1.42 0.98
N PHE A 57 2.25 2.43 0.47
CA PHE A 57 2.06 3.71 1.13
C PHE A 57 0.59 3.91 1.47
N ALA A 58 0.32 4.68 2.52
CA ALA A 58 -1.03 5.05 2.91
C ALA A 58 -1.12 6.48 3.46
N GLU A 59 -2.32 7.06 3.41
CA GLU A 59 -2.70 8.27 4.15
C GLU A 59 -3.78 7.89 5.15
N ASP A 60 -3.77 8.51 6.34
CA ASP A 60 -4.80 8.31 7.38
C ASP A 60 -4.91 6.86 7.91
N PHE A 61 -3.91 6.01 7.64
CA PHE A 61 -3.93 4.62 8.14
C PHE A 61 -3.56 4.57 9.64
N PRO A 62 -4.33 3.87 10.49
CA PRO A 62 -4.10 3.81 11.93
C PRO A 62 -2.82 3.03 12.28
N GLU A 63 -1.87 3.70 12.92
CA GLU A 63 -0.53 3.16 13.25
C GLU A 63 -0.60 1.86 14.07
N ASP A 64 -1.52 1.80 15.05
CA ASP A 64 -1.75 0.65 15.93
C ASP A 64 -2.27 -0.60 15.20
N ARG A 65 -2.68 -0.45 13.94
CA ARG A 65 -3.22 -1.54 13.10
C ARG A 65 -2.27 -2.01 12.02
N LYS A 66 -1.05 -1.45 11.93
CA LYS A 66 -0.08 -1.82 10.88
C LYS A 66 0.23 -3.31 10.89
N ASP A 67 0.44 -3.88 12.07
CA ASP A 67 0.78 -5.30 12.22
C ASP A 67 -0.32 -6.24 11.70
N GLU A 68 -1.59 -5.81 11.67
CA GLU A 68 -2.69 -6.61 11.12
C GLU A 68 -2.60 -6.78 9.60
N VAL A 69 -2.00 -5.82 8.89
CA VAL A 69 -1.97 -5.81 7.41
C VAL A 69 -0.59 -6.11 6.84
N ILE A 70 0.48 -5.86 7.58
CA ILE A 70 1.87 -6.07 7.12
C ILE A 70 2.09 -7.47 6.51
N PRO A 71 1.69 -8.59 7.14
CA PRO A 71 1.92 -9.92 6.56
C PRO A 71 1.24 -10.12 5.20
N LEU A 72 0.05 -9.54 5.02
CA LEU A 72 -0.66 -9.59 3.74
C LEU A 72 0.00 -8.69 2.70
N LEU A 73 0.39 -7.48 3.06
CA LEU A 73 1.06 -6.53 2.18
C LEU A 73 2.42 -7.07 1.71
N LYS A 74 3.18 -7.73 2.59
CA LYS A 74 4.45 -8.39 2.20
C LYS A 74 4.25 -9.44 1.11
N LYS A 75 3.23 -10.31 1.24
CA LYS A 75 2.91 -11.31 0.21
C LYS A 75 2.56 -10.66 -1.14
N ILE A 76 1.82 -9.55 -1.12
CA ILE A 76 1.53 -8.79 -2.34
C ILE A 76 2.83 -8.29 -2.99
N LEU A 77 3.76 -7.75 -2.20
CA LEU A 77 5.02 -7.25 -2.74
C LEU A 77 5.92 -8.37 -3.29
N GLU A 78 5.94 -9.54 -2.66
CA GLU A 78 6.66 -10.74 -3.13
C GLU A 78 6.10 -11.29 -4.45
N GLU A 79 4.78 -11.25 -4.65
CA GLU A 79 4.15 -11.69 -5.91
C GLU A 79 4.27 -10.67 -7.05
N LEU A 80 4.70 -9.43 -6.76
CA LEU A 80 4.93 -8.37 -7.75
C LEU A 80 6.36 -8.35 -8.31
N GLU A 81 7.30 -9.02 -7.63
CA GLU A 81 8.72 -9.12 -7.99
C GLU A 81 8.96 -10.03 -9.20
#